data_AF-A0A8J2TG42-F1
#
_entry.id   AF-A0A8J2TG42-F1
#
_cell.length_a   1.000
_cell.length_b   1.000
_cell.length_c   1.000
_cell.angle_alpha   90.00
_cell.angle_beta   90.00
_cell.angle_gamma   90.00
#
_symmetry.space_group_name_H-M   'P 1'
#
loop_
_entity.id
_entity.type
_entity.pdbx_description
1 polymer ?
#
loop_
_entity_poly.entity_id
_entity_poly.type
_entity_poly.pdbx_seq_one_letter_code
_entity_poly.pdbx_strand_id
1 'polypeptide(L)'
;MTLNLHNSSWNEVRLVQVATQPHHITGLFATIQDTLRTSNSEWQEVISAFYECVADGTVTFYEAESQSVNHPQVWTYLLYDCAADEEEVITNPNINTLEPALQLLELAGIG
;
A
#
# COMPACT_ATOMS: atom_id res chain seq x y z
N MET A 1 -10.66 -13.38 -5.10
CA MET A 1 -10.81 -11.97 -5.56
C MET A 1 -9.50 -11.51 -6.18
N THR A 2 -9.53 -10.78 -7.30
CA THR A 2 -8.35 -10.16 -7.94
C THR A 2 -8.41 -8.65 -7.72
N LEU A 3 -7.32 -8.08 -7.21
CA LEU A 3 -7.18 -6.67 -6.92
C LEU A 3 -6.07 -6.08 -7.79
N ASN A 4 -6.42 -5.07 -8.58
CA ASN A 4 -5.45 -4.32 -9.39
C ASN A 4 -5.10 -3.05 -8.63
N LEU A 5 -3.84 -2.94 -8.21
CA LEU A 5 -3.33 -1.79 -7.46
C LEU A 5 -1.97 -1.39 -8.04
N HIS A 6 -1.83 -0.08 -8.30
CA HIS A 6 -0.74 0.45 -9.10
C HIS A 6 -0.65 -0.30 -10.44
N ASN A 7 0.55 -0.75 -10.79
CA ASN A 7 0.85 -1.53 -11.98
C ASN A 7 0.84 -3.06 -11.73
N SER A 8 0.27 -3.51 -10.60
CA SER A 8 0.35 -4.91 -10.16
C SER A 8 -1.03 -5.53 -9.92
N SER A 9 -1.16 -6.81 -10.24
CA SER A 9 -2.35 -7.62 -9.97
C SER A 9 -2.09 -8.58 -8.83
N TRP A 10 -2.96 -8.53 -7.81
CA TRP A 10 -2.88 -9.32 -6.60
C TRP A 10 -4.08 -10.25 -6.51
N ASN A 11 -3.84 -11.51 -6.14
CA ASN A 11 -4.90 -12.50 -5.98
C ASN A 11 -4.91 -12.99 -4.54
N GLU A 12 -6.10 -13.25 -4.01
CA GLU A 12 -6.28 -13.91 -2.71
C GLU A 12 -5.60 -13.18 -1.55
N VAL A 13 -5.53 -11.85 -1.63
CA VAL A 13 -4.97 -10.99 -0.58
C VAL A 13 -5.85 -9.78 -0.31
N ARG A 14 -5.72 -9.23 0.89
CA ARG A 14 -6.22 -7.93 1.30
C ARG A 14 -5.06 -6.97 1.56
N LEU A 15 -5.25 -5.73 1.14
CA LEU A 15 -4.25 -4.66 1.27
C LEU A 15 -4.83 -3.54 2.12
N VAL A 16 -4.14 -3.19 3.21
CA VAL A 16 -4.48 -2.05 4.06
C VAL A 16 -3.36 -1.04 3.97
N GLN A 17 -3.65 0.18 3.52
CA GLN A 17 -2.65 1.22 3.45
C GLN A 17 -2.20 1.61 4.85
N VAL A 18 -0.88 1.66 5.07
CA VAL A 18 -0.26 2.03 6.34
C VAL A 18 0.76 3.15 6.12
N ALA A 19 1.17 3.80 7.22
CA ALA A 19 2.22 4.81 7.16
C ALA A 19 3.55 4.19 6.70
N THR A 20 4.19 4.82 5.71
CA THR A 20 5.51 4.41 5.24
C THR A 20 6.57 4.72 6.30
N GLN A 21 7.39 3.72 6.65
CA GLN A 21 8.45 3.82 7.63
C GLN A 21 9.84 3.92 6.96
N PRO A 22 10.88 4.40 7.66
CA PRO A 22 12.22 4.58 7.07
C PRO A 22 12.84 3.31 6.46
N HIS A 23 12.58 2.13 7.04
CA HIS A 23 13.13 0.87 6.54
C HIS A 23 12.45 0.44 5.23
N HIS A 24 11.17 0.74 5.03
CA HIS A 24 10.47 0.55 3.76
C HIS A 24 11.14 1.33 2.63
N ILE A 25 11.45 2.61 2.89
CA ILE A 25 12.14 3.48 1.93
C ILE A 25 13.53 2.90 1.61
N THR A 26 14.25 2.45 2.63
CA THR A 26 15.58 1.86 2.46
C THR A 26 15.54 0.60 1.57
N GLY A 27 14.59 -0.30 1.82
CA GLY A 27 14.42 -1.51 1.01
C GLY A 27 13.99 -1.21 -0.44
N LEU A 28 13.12 -0.23 -0.61
CA LEU A 28 12.71 0.26 -1.94
C LEU A 28 13.89 0.83 -2.72
N PHE A 29 14.71 1.68 -2.09
CA PHE A 29 15.93 2.21 -2.73
C PHE A 29 16.90 1.11 -3.12
N ALA A 30 17.10 0.11 -2.25
CA ALA A 30 17.96 -1.03 -2.57
C ALA A 30 17.45 -1.81 -3.79
N THR A 31 16.13 -1.99 -3.89
CA THR A 31 15.49 -2.66 -5.03
C THR A 31 15.65 -1.88 -6.34
N ILE A 32 15.50 -0.55 -6.29
CA ILE A 32 15.71 0.31 -7.45
C ILE A 32 17.19 0.28 -7.87
N GLN A 33 18.12 0.37 -6.93
CA GLN A 33 19.55 0.30 -7.21
C GLN A 33 19.95 -1.02 -7.87
N ASP A 34 19.38 -2.14 -7.42
CA ASP A 34 19.66 -3.44 -8.04
C ASP A 34 19.10 -3.54 -9.46
N THR A 35 17.90 -2.97 -9.69
CA THR A 35 17.32 -2.85 -11.03
C THR A 35 18.24 -2.04 -11.95
N LEU A 36 18.66 -0.85 -11.54
CA LEU A 36 19.54 0.01 -12.35
C LEU A 36 20.88 -0.67 -12.69
N ARG A 37 21.45 -1.38 -11.71
CA ARG A 37 22.69 -2.15 -11.90
C ARG A 37 22.53 -3.28 -12.92
N THR A 38 21.34 -3.88 -13.01
CA THR A 38 21.08 -5.04 -13.87
C THR A 38 20.52 -4.67 -15.24
N SER A 39 19.83 -3.53 -15.38
CA SER A 39 19.19 -3.12 -16.63
C SER A 39 19.97 -2.11 -17.47
N ASN A 40 21.12 -1.60 -16.98
CA ASN A 40 21.85 -0.47 -17.58
C ASN A 40 20.94 0.74 -17.86
N SER A 41 19.90 0.90 -17.04
CA SER A 41 18.95 2.00 -17.09
C SER A 41 19.43 3.13 -16.19
N GLU A 42 18.96 4.33 -16.50
CA GLU A 42 19.15 5.50 -15.65
C GLU A 42 17.99 5.65 -14.66
N TRP A 43 18.21 6.39 -13.57
CA TRP A 43 17.19 6.58 -12.52
C TRP A 43 15.86 7.12 -13.08
N GLN A 44 15.92 8.04 -14.04
CA GLN A 44 14.74 8.66 -14.66
C GLN A 44 13.90 7.67 -15.49
N GLU A 45 14.46 6.51 -15.83
CA GLU A 45 13.78 5.46 -16.59
C GLU A 45 13.02 4.48 -15.68
N VAL A 46 13.19 4.60 -14.36
CA VAL A 46 12.47 3.77 -13.39
C VAL A 46 11.06 4.32 -13.22
N ILE A 47 10.12 3.73 -13.95
CA ILE A 47 8.70 4.13 -13.89
C ILE A 47 8.05 3.64 -12.60
N SER A 48 8.48 2.48 -12.10
CA SER A 48 7.88 1.86 -10.92
C SER A 48 8.83 0.85 -10.27
N ALA A 49 8.64 0.62 -8.98
CA ALA A 49 9.31 -0.44 -8.24
C ALA A 49 8.46 -0.86 -7.04
N PHE A 50 8.70 -2.04 -6.48
CA PHE A 50 8.12 -2.43 -5.21
C PHE A 50 9.15 -3.15 -4.34
N TYR A 51 8.98 -3.06 -3.02
CA TYR A 51 9.79 -3.76 -2.03
C TYR A 51 8.88 -4.47 -1.03
N GLU A 52 9.12 -5.76 -0.81
CA GLU A 52 8.40 -6.56 0.18
C GLU A 52 9.25 -6.72 1.45
N CYS A 53 8.66 -6.38 2.59
CA CYS A 53 9.24 -6.58 3.90
C CYS A 53 8.50 -7.72 4.62
N VAL A 54 9.02 -8.94 4.49
CA VAL A 54 8.41 -10.14 5.12
C VAL A 54 8.33 -10.02 6.65
N ALA A 55 9.26 -9.28 7.27
CA ALA A 55 9.34 -9.17 8.73
C ALA A 55 8.12 -8.47 9.35
N ASP A 56 7.51 -7.52 8.63
CA ASP A 56 6.29 -6.82 9.07
C ASP A 56 5.10 -7.02 8.12
N GLY A 57 5.25 -7.90 7.11
CA GLY A 57 4.19 -8.28 6.17
C GLY A 57 3.79 -7.16 5.22
N THR A 58 4.66 -6.18 4.97
CA THR A 58 4.33 -5.03 4.14
C THR A 58 4.91 -5.10 2.72
N VAL A 59 4.25 -4.40 1.80
CA VAL A 59 4.80 -4.05 0.48
C VAL A 59 4.80 -2.54 0.33
N THR A 60 5.86 -2.00 -0.25
CA THR A 60 6.01 -0.58 -0.54
C THR A 60 6.19 -0.38 -2.03
N PHE A 61 5.31 0.41 -2.63
CA PHE A 61 5.34 0.77 -4.04
C PHE A 61 5.97 2.13 -4.26
N TYR A 62 6.67 2.26 -5.38
CA TYR A 62 7.12 3.50 -5.99
C TYR A 62 6.51 3.61 -7.38
N GLU A 63 6.01 4.79 -7.74
CA GLU A 63 5.53 5.09 -9.08
C GLU A 63 5.93 6.52 -9.46
N ALA A 64 6.66 6.68 -10.57
CA ALA A 64 7.17 7.96 -11.06
C ALA A 64 6.16 8.70 -11.95
N GLU A 65 5.31 7.96 -12.67
CA GLU A 65 4.26 8.50 -13.55
C GLU A 65 2.88 8.08 -13.06
N SER A 66 2.30 8.79 -12.08
CA SER A 66 0.85 8.74 -11.91
C SER A 66 0.23 9.80 -12.82
N GLN A 67 -0.79 9.44 -13.62
CA GLN A 67 -1.50 10.37 -14.53
C GLN A 67 -2.13 11.59 -13.81
N SER A 68 -2.06 11.63 -12.48
CA SER A 68 -2.69 12.59 -11.58
C SER A 68 -1.73 13.55 -10.89
N VAL A 69 -0.41 13.30 -10.85
CA VAL A 69 0.54 14.15 -10.07
C VAL A 69 1.92 14.18 -10.74
N ASN A 70 2.46 15.38 -10.99
CA ASN A 70 3.81 15.62 -11.54
C ASN A 70 4.96 15.22 -10.57
N HIS A 71 4.71 14.32 -9.62
CA HIS A 71 5.67 13.93 -8.58
C HIS A 71 5.60 12.43 -8.32
N PRO A 72 6.77 11.76 -8.17
CA PRO A 72 6.82 10.37 -7.77
C PRO A 72 6.15 10.17 -6.41
N GLN A 73 5.43 9.06 -6.27
CA GLN A 73 4.70 8.73 -5.06
C GLN A 73 5.14 7.38 -4.49
N VAL A 74 4.99 7.25 -3.16
CA VAL A 74 5.32 6.04 -2.42
C VAL A 74 4.16 5.67 -1.50
N TRP A 75 3.75 4.42 -1.55
CA TRP A 75 2.67 3.87 -0.72
C TRP A 75 3.11 2.57 -0.08
N THR A 76 2.78 2.37 1.19
CA THR A 76 2.99 1.11 1.89
C THR A 76 1.66 0.47 2.22
N TYR A 77 1.55 -0.83 1.99
CA TYR A 77 0.40 -1.64 2.34
C TYR A 77 0.82 -2.82 3.21
N LEU A 78 -0.01 -3.14 4.19
CA LEU A 78 0.07 -4.41 4.92
C LEU A 78 -0.72 -5.46 4.12
N LEU A 79 -0.10 -6.62 3.89
CA LEU A 79 -0.73 -7.75 3.20
C LEU A 79 -1.29 -8.76 4.19
N TYR A 80 -2.49 -9.23 3.88
CA TYR A 80 -3.10 -10.36 4.54
C TYR A 80 -3.55 -11.37 3.49
N ASP A 81 -3.19 -12.62 3.70
CA ASP A 81 -3.76 -13.72 2.92
C ASP A 81 -5.27 -13.79 3.18
N CYS A 82 -6.03 -13.90 2.11
CA CYS A 82 -7.47 -13.99 2.13
C CYS A 82 -7.90 -14.81 0.91
N ALA A 83 -7.96 -16.14 1.08
CA ALA A 83 -8.29 -17.04 0.00
C ALA A 83 -9.67 -16.69 -0.59
N ALA A 84 -9.85 -17.00 -1.87
CA ALA A 84 -11.15 -16.85 -2.50
C ALA A 84 -12.21 -17.62 -1.70
N ASP A 85 -13.34 -16.98 -1.43
CA ASP A 85 -14.49 -17.54 -0.71
C ASP A 85 -14.28 -17.82 0.80
N GLU A 86 -13.16 -17.40 1.40
CA GLU A 86 -12.95 -17.41 2.87
C GLU A 86 -13.40 -16.10 3.55
N GLU A 87 -13.95 -15.16 2.78
CA GLU A 87 -14.43 -13.88 3.28
C GLU A 87 -15.73 -14.06 4.08
N GLU A 88 -15.65 -13.97 5.41
CA GLU A 88 -16.84 -13.98 6.26
C GLU A 88 -17.31 -12.56 6.57
N VAL A 89 -18.53 -12.20 6.13
CA VAL A 89 -19.17 -10.94 6.51
C VAL A 89 -19.75 -11.08 7.92
N ILE A 90 -18.98 -10.67 8.91
CA ILE A 90 -19.45 -10.62 10.30
C ILE A 90 -20.33 -9.37 10.47
N THR A 91 -21.64 -9.58 10.58
CA THR A 91 -22.57 -8.51 10.94
C THR A 91 -22.70 -8.46 12.46
N ASN A 92 -21.99 -7.54 13.11
CA ASN A 92 -22.12 -7.31 14.55
C ASN A 92 -22.96 -6.04 14.80
N PRO A 93 -24.24 -6.16 15.19
CA PRO A 93 -25.10 -5.00 15.43
C PRO A 93 -24.64 -4.15 16.63
N ASN A 94 -23.74 -4.67 17.47
CA ASN A 94 -23.14 -3.94 18.58
C ASN A 94 -21.90 -3.13 18.17
N ILE A 95 -21.40 -3.28 16.93
CA ILE A 95 -20.33 -2.45 16.39
C ILE A 95 -20.96 -1.30 15.61
N ASN A 96 -20.99 -0.12 16.22
CA ASN A 96 -21.37 1.09 15.53
C ASN A 96 -20.16 1.65 14.77
N THR A 97 -20.04 1.33 13.48
CA THR A 97 -18.95 1.82 12.64
C THR A 97 -18.96 3.34 12.43
N LEU A 98 -20.06 4.02 12.75
CA LEU A 98 -20.17 5.48 12.72
C LEU A 98 -19.69 6.14 14.02
N GLU A 99 -19.61 5.41 15.13
CA GLU A 99 -19.24 5.95 16.43
C GLU A 99 -17.82 6.58 16.44
N PRO A 100 -16.77 5.96 15.87
CA PRO A 100 -15.46 6.59 15.79
C PRO A 100 -15.46 7.86 14.93
N ALA A 101 -16.24 7.87 13.85
CA ALA A 101 -16.38 9.04 12.98
C ALA A 101 -17.10 10.19 13.67
N LEU A 102 -18.13 9.89 14.48
CA LEU A 102 -18.85 10.88 15.29
C LEU A 102 -17.96 11.47 16.39
N GLN A 103 -17.19 10.63 17.09
CA GLN A 103 -16.22 11.10 18.10
C GLN A 103 -15.16 12.04 17.50
N LEU A 104 -14.71 11.76 16.27
CA LEU A 104 -13.77 12.64 15.55
C LEU A 104 -14.39 14.00 15.20
N LEU A 105 -15.67 14.05 14.83
CA LEU A 105 -16.38 15.30 14.55
C LEU A 105 -16.55 16.17 15.81
N GLU A 106 -16.88 15.54 16.94
CA GLU A 106 -16.97 16.21 18.25
C GLU A 106 -15.61 16.79 18.68
N LEU A 107 -14.54 16.02 18.53
CA LEU A 107 -13.17 16.47 18.83
C LEU A 107 -12.68 17.60 17.91
N ALA A 108 -13.17 17.65 16.67
CA ALA A 108 -12.87 18.71 15.72
C ALA A 108 -13.64 20.02 15.98
N GLY A 109 -14.54 20.04 16.97
CA GLY A 109 -15.37 21.22 17.29
C GLY A 109 -16.41 21.52 16.21
N ILE A 110 -16.78 20.52 15.41
CA ILE A 110 -17.80 20.62 14.36
C ILE A 110 -19.06 19.93 14.93
N GLY A 111 -19.79 20.65 15.78
CA GLY A 111 -21.00 20.18 16.45
C GLY A 111 -21.92 21.32 16.84
#